data_AF-A0A1M7SJT1-F1
#
_entry.id   AF-A0A1M7SJT1-F1
#
_cell.length_a   1.000
_cell.length_b   1.000
_cell.length_c   1.000
_cell.angle_alpha   90.00
_cell.angle_beta   90.00
_cell.angle_gamma   90.00
#
_symmetry.space_group_name_H-M   'P 1'
#
loop_
_entity.id
_entity.type
_entity.pdbx_description
1 polymer ?
#
loop_
_entity_poly.entity_id
_entity_poly.type
_entity_poly.pdbx_seq_one_letter_code
_entity_poly.pdbx_strand_id
1 'polypeptide(L)'
;MSEKSEKIIIMHGFEKPEILQLMRVVKENFQGEELIFASTTPTSLTWKVQDLIEELKSEHEEFKKIKAAKLQNNHSNNQNESEK
;
A
#
# COMPACT_ATOMS: atom_id res chain seq x y z
N MET A 1 18.66 9.92 -11.40
CA MET A 1 17.97 9.08 -10.41
C MET A 1 16.49 9.41 -10.55
N SER A 2 15.68 8.53 -11.14
CA SER A 2 14.23 8.77 -11.15
C SER A 2 13.72 8.53 -9.75
N GLU A 3 13.31 9.59 -9.07
CA GLU A 3 12.40 9.45 -7.93
C GLU A 3 11.24 8.59 -8.41
N LYS A 4 11.07 7.39 -7.84
CA LYS A 4 9.88 6.59 -8.11
C LYS A 4 8.72 7.38 -7.52
N SER A 5 8.02 8.12 -8.38
CA SER A 5 6.83 8.84 -8.01
C SER A 5 5.78 7.80 -7.62
N GLU A 6 5.46 7.72 -6.32
CA GLU A 6 4.39 6.87 -5.82
C GLU A 6 3.08 7.30 -6.48
N LYS A 7 2.39 6.35 -7.11
CA LYS A 7 1.13 6.61 -7.78
C LYS A 7 -0.01 6.28 -6.83
N ILE A 8 -0.90 7.24 -6.63
CA ILE A 8 -2.02 7.10 -5.69
C ILE A 8 -3.30 6.98 -6.47
N ILE A 9 -4.13 6.01 -6.08
CA ILE A 9 -5.46 5.77 -6.64
C ILE A 9 -6.45 5.84 -5.49
N ILE A 10 -7.33 6.84 -5.55
CA ILE A 10 -8.38 7.08 -4.57
C ILE A 10 -9.72 6.66 -5.17
N MET A 11 -10.42 5.75 -4.50
CA MET A 11 -11.69 5.17 -4.91
C MET A 11 -12.80 5.64 -3.97
N HIS A 12 -13.98 6.00 -4.48
CA HIS A 12 -15.11 6.41 -3.65
C HIS A 12 -16.38 5.65 -4.03
N GLY A 13 -17.11 5.13 -3.03
CA GLY A 13 -18.41 4.47 -3.23
C GLY A 13 -18.35 3.07 -3.85
N PHE A 14 -17.17 2.45 -3.90
CA PHE A 14 -17.01 1.09 -4.41
C PHE A 14 -17.19 0.06 -3.30
N GLU A 15 -17.84 -1.04 -3.65
CA GLU A 15 -17.95 -2.21 -2.80
C GLU A 15 -16.68 -3.06 -2.88
N LYS A 16 -16.45 -3.88 -1.84
CA LYS A 16 -15.24 -4.72 -1.74
C LYS A 16 -14.94 -5.56 -2.99
N PRO A 17 -15.92 -6.23 -3.65
CA PRO A 17 -15.64 -6.99 -4.87
C PRO A 17 -15.15 -6.10 -6.03
N GLU A 18 -15.69 -4.89 -6.16
CA GLU A 18 -15.35 -3.95 -7.22
C GLU A 18 -13.95 -3.36 -7.00
N ILE A 19 -13.61 -3.04 -5.75
CA ILE A 19 -12.25 -2.61 -5.37
C ILE A 19 -11.23 -3.67 -5.77
N LEU A 20 -11.49 -4.95 -5.45
CA LEU A 20 -10.58 -6.04 -5.79
C LEU A 20 -10.43 -6.20 -7.30
N GLN A 21 -11.51 -6.05 -8.07
CA GLN A 21 -11.46 -6.07 -9.52
C GLN A 21 -10.63 -4.91 -10.08
N LEU A 22 -10.85 -3.69 -9.58
CA LEU A 22 -10.12 -2.51 -10.01
C LEU A 22 -8.61 -2.62 -9.70
N MET A 23 -8.27 -3.10 -8.50
CA MET A 23 -6.88 -3.34 -8.12
C MET A 23 -6.17 -4.31 -9.06
N ARG A 24 -6.86 -5.36 -9.54
CA ARG A 24 -6.28 -6.31 -10.51
C ARG A 24 -5.97 -5.62 -11.84
N VAL A 25 -6.97 -4.93 -12.42
CA VAL A 25 -6.82 -4.23 -13.70
C VAL A 25 -5.69 -3.22 -13.64
N VAL A 26 -5.62 -2.40 -12.59
CA VAL A 26 -4.54 -1.42 -12.46
C VAL A 26 -3.19 -2.11 -12.32
N LYS A 27 -3.06 -3.10 -11.44
CA LYS A 27 -1.76 -3.79 -11.23
C LYS A 27 -1.26 -4.50 -12.48
N GLU A 28 -2.16 -5.03 -13.30
CA GLU A 28 -1.82 -5.67 -14.58
C GLU A 28 -1.24 -4.67 -15.59
N ASN A 29 -1.70 -3.41 -15.57
CA ASN A 29 -1.31 -2.37 -16.52
C ASN A 29 -0.16 -1.47 -16.04
N PHE A 30 0.09 -1.39 -14.73
CA PHE A 30 1.11 -0.53 -14.11
C PHE A 30 2.17 -1.36 -13.38
N GLN A 31 2.68 -2.40 -14.04
CA GLN A 31 3.67 -3.31 -13.46
C GLN A 31 4.99 -2.59 -13.16
N GLY A 32 5.62 -2.91 -12.03
CA GLY A 32 6.90 -2.33 -11.60
C GLY A 32 6.80 -0.96 -10.92
N GLU A 33 5.60 -0.37 -10.90
CA GLU A 33 5.32 0.88 -10.21
C GLU A 33 4.78 0.66 -8.81
N GLU A 34 4.99 1.67 -7.98
CA GLU A 34 4.55 1.65 -6.61
C GLU A 34 3.19 2.33 -6.49
N LEU A 35 2.16 1.51 -6.26
CA LEU A 35 0.77 1.94 -6.27
C LEU A 35 0.21 1.94 -4.85
N ILE A 36 -0.30 3.09 -4.41
CA ILE A 36 -1.07 3.25 -3.17
C ILE A 36 -2.55 3.27 -3.54
N PHE A 37 -3.30 2.33 -2.99
CA PHE A 37 -4.75 2.26 -3.19
C PHE A 37 -5.45 2.70 -1.91
N ALA A 38 -6.37 3.64 -2.03
CA ALA A 38 -7.16 4.14 -0.91
C ALA A 38 -8.63 4.20 -1.30
N SER A 39 -9.51 3.98 -0.32
CA SER A 39 -10.92 4.30 -0.43
C SER A 39 -11.24 5.51 0.43
N THR A 40 -12.02 6.47 -0.08
CA THR A 40 -12.46 7.58 0.76
C THR A 40 -13.49 7.11 1.79
N THR A 41 -13.45 7.74 2.95
CA THR A 41 -14.41 7.57 4.05
C THR A 41 -15.18 8.87 4.23
N PRO A 42 -16.30 8.87 4.99
CA PRO A 42 -17.01 10.11 5.30
C PRO A 42 -16.09 11.21 5.87
N THR A 43 -15.08 10.82 6.64
CA THR A 43 -14.06 11.72 7.18
C THR A 43 -13.16 12.30 6.08
N SER A 44 -12.53 11.44 5.27
CA SER A 44 -11.53 11.89 4.28
C SER A 44 -12.13 12.62 3.08
N LEU A 45 -13.43 12.51 2.83
CA LEU A 45 -14.13 13.29 1.79
C LEU A 45 -14.05 14.82 2.01
N THR A 46 -13.92 15.25 3.25
CA THR A 46 -13.87 16.68 3.60
C THR A 46 -12.45 17.24 3.58
N TRP A 47 -11.45 16.37 3.44
CA TRP A 47 -10.05 16.77 3.50
C TRP A 47 -9.63 17.43 2.20
N LYS A 48 -8.63 18.30 2.27
CA LYS A 48 -7.96 18.74 1.05
C LYS A 48 -7.26 17.53 0.45
N VAL A 49 -7.31 17.44 -0.87
CA VAL A 49 -6.67 16.33 -1.62
C VAL A 49 -5.18 16.22 -1.28
N GLN A 50 -4.49 17.35 -1.09
CA GLN A 50 -3.08 17.36 -0.70
C GLN A 50 -2.85 16.67 0.66
N ASP A 51 -3.68 16.98 1.67
CA ASP A 51 -3.51 16.49 3.04
C ASP A 51 -3.83 14.98 3.07
N LEU A 52 -4.85 14.55 2.32
CA LEU A 52 -5.16 13.14 2.12
C LEU A 52 -4.01 12.38 1.43
N ILE A 53 -3.39 12.97 0.41
CA ILE A 53 -2.25 12.36 -0.29
C ILE A 53 -1.05 12.19 0.66
N GLU A 54 -0.75 13.21 1.47
CA GLU A 54 0.37 13.16 2.42
C GLU A 54 0.15 12.07 3.48
N GLU A 55 -1.05 11.97 4.04
CA GLU A 55 -1.42 10.91 4.99
C GLU A 55 -1.25 9.52 4.37
N LEU A 56 -1.79 9.31 3.17
CA LEU A 56 -1.72 8.02 2.47
C LEU A 56 -0.28 7.58 2.18
N LYS A 57 0.62 8.52 1.86
CA LYS A 57 2.05 8.22 1.69
C LYS A 57 2.70 7.83 3.01
N SER A 58 2.39 8.55 4.08
CA SER A 58 2.91 8.26 5.42
C SER A 58 2.50 6.85 5.87
N GLU A 59 1.21 6.52 5.77
CA GLU A 59 0.68 5.20 6.13
C GLU A 59 1.37 4.10 5.30
N HIS A 60 1.51 4.30 4.00
CA HIS A 60 2.13 3.33 3.10
C HIS A 60 3.61 3.06 3.43
N GLU A 61 4.37 4.10 3.78
CA GLU A 61 5.75 3.98 4.26
C GLU A 61 5.84 3.18 5.58
N GLU A 62 4.92 3.41 6.52
CA GLU A 62 4.84 2.63 7.75
C GLU A 62 4.51 1.15 7.48
N PHE A 63 3.54 0.90 6.60
CA PHE A 63 3.18 -0.47 6.19
C PHE A 63 4.35 -1.21 5.55
N LYS A 64 5.15 -0.55 4.72
CA LYS A 64 6.38 -1.13 4.16
C LYS A 64 7.37 -1.52 5.25
N LYS A 65 7.65 -0.61 6.20
CA LYS A 65 8.59 -0.86 7.31
C LYS A 65 8.14 -2.06 8.14
N ILE A 66 6.87 -2.13 8.50
CA ILE A 66 6.29 -3.24 9.26
C ILE A 66 6.40 -4.55 8.47
N LYS A 67 6.10 -4.54 7.17
CA LYS A 67 6.21 -5.73 6.30
C LYS A 67 7.65 -6.22 6.19
N ALA A 68 8.61 -5.32 6.04
CA ALA A 68 10.03 -5.64 5.98
C ALA A 68 10.51 -6.25 7.31
N ALA A 69 10.13 -5.67 8.45
CA ALA A 69 10.48 -6.19 9.77
C ALA A 69 9.89 -7.59 10.03
N LYS A 70 8.64 -7.84 9.63
CA LYS A 70 8.02 -9.17 9.74
C LYS A 70 8.74 -10.23 8.91
N LEU A 71 9.21 -9.88 7.72
CA LEU A 71 9.96 -10.80 6.86
C LEU A 71 11.34 -11.15 7.44
N GLN A 72 12.01 -10.19 8.09
CA GLN A 72 13.30 -10.42 8.75
C GLN A 72 13.17 -11.35 9.97
N ASN A 73 12.17 -11.10 10.83
CA ASN A 73 11.93 -11.95 12.00
C ASN A 73 11.61 -13.40 11.65
N ASN A 74 10.86 -13.63 10.57
CA ASN A 74 10.58 -14.99 10.09
C ASN A 74 11.82 -15.71 9.54
N HIS A 75 12.79 -14.98 8.98
CA HIS A 75 14.05 -15.57 8.50
C HIS A 75 14.99 -15.96 9.64
N SER A 76 15.06 -15.14 10.71
CA SER A 76 15.88 -15.44 11.88
C SER A 76 15.36 -16.62 12.71
N ASN A 77 14.03 -16.82 12.79
CA ASN A 77 13.46 -17.97 13.51
C ASN A 77 13.72 -19.32 12.82
N ASN A 78 13.70 -19.38 11.48
CA ASN A 78 13.93 -20.64 10.75
C ASN A 78 15.40 -21.10 10.75
N GLN A 79 16.37 -20.20 10.95
CA GLN A 79 17.79 -20.57 11.07
C GLN A 79 18.12 -21.18 12.44
N ASN A 80 17.41 -20.77 13.51
CA ASN A 80 17.65 -21.29 14.85
C ASN A 80 17.06 -22.71 15.10
N GLU A 81 16.11 -23.16 14.27
CA GLU A 81 15.52 -24.51 14.36
C GLU A 81 16.29 -25.57 13.56
N SER A 82 17.18 -25.18 12.65
CA SER A 82 17.96 -26.11 11.83
C SER A 82 19.34 -26.47 12.41
N GLU A 83 19.73 -25.84 13.53
CA GLU A 83 20.96 -26.11 14.27
C GLU A 83 20.76 -26.88 15.60
N LYS A 84 19.55 -27.40 15.85
CA LYS A 84 19.24 -28.30 16.99
C LYS A 84 18.84 -29.70 16.51
#